data_AF-A0A1V5TH59-F1
#
_entry.id   AF-A0A1V5TH59-F1
#
_cell.length_a   1.000
_cell.length_b   1.000
_cell.length_c   1.000
_cell.angle_alpha   90.00
_cell.angle_beta   90.00
_cell.angle_gamma   90.00
#
_symmetry.space_group_name_H-M   'P 1'
#
loop_
_entity.id
_entity.type
_entity.pdbx_description
1 polymer ?
#
loop_
_entity_poly.entity_id
_entity_poly.type
_entity_poly.pdbx_seq_one_letter_code
_entity_poly.pdbx_strand_id
1 'polypeptide(L)'
;MEKVKSVFWKIADNRIFCMVWLFLGAGFITWFGALKVTYLGVTYPRFVKTASVIAMCHPKLYYLWIIFMIAALWLNITYMYRHNGYRGKAGRVTMYLGFACIIMTKIIPHEDEFNWRMVVHWTSALAFGVFCAASIVLFLANKSKENRRYFYTLLSFIFVLAAMIVLLILFKENGAIETLPIWSAYVILYLANFTGLYKSKAAVQKAPAGKET
;
A
#
# COMPACT_ATOMS: atom_id res chain seq x y z
N MET A 1 -0.03 4.10 -36.39
CA MET A 1 -0.65 2.93 -35.71
C MET A 1 -0.86 3.26 -34.24
N GLU A 2 -2.08 3.64 -33.87
CA GLU A 2 -2.47 3.72 -32.45
C GLU A 2 -2.42 2.30 -31.87
N LYS A 3 -1.52 2.05 -30.91
CA LYS A 3 -1.55 0.81 -30.14
C LYS A 3 -2.88 0.78 -29.39
N VAL A 4 -3.81 -0.05 -29.83
CA VAL A 4 -5.06 -0.35 -29.11
C VAL A 4 -4.66 -0.74 -27.68
N LYS A 5 -4.87 0.16 -26.73
CA LYS A 5 -4.60 -0.11 -25.32
C LYS A 5 -5.51 -1.27 -24.91
N SER A 6 -4.92 -2.35 -24.39
CA SER A 6 -5.69 -3.49 -23.88
C SER A 6 -6.71 -2.99 -22.85
N VAL A 7 -7.86 -3.69 -22.76
CA VAL A 7 -8.96 -3.34 -21.84
C VAL A 7 -8.44 -3.13 -20.41
N PHE A 8 -7.49 -3.96 -19.97
CA PHE A 8 -6.81 -3.83 -18.68
C PHE A 8 -6.15 -2.45 -18.46
N TRP A 9 -5.49 -1.90 -19.48
CA TRP A 9 -4.87 -0.58 -19.37
C TRP A 9 -5.88 0.56 -19.38
N LYS A 10 -7.04 0.39 -20.01
CA LYS A 10 -8.14 1.36 -19.92
C LYS A 10 -8.72 1.40 -18.51
N ILE A 11 -8.85 0.25 -17.86
CA ILE A 11 -9.32 0.13 -16.48
C ILE A 11 -8.30 0.75 -15.51
N ALA A 12 -7.01 0.42 -15.64
CA ALA A 12 -5.96 0.98 -14.79
C ALA A 12 -5.67 2.49 -15.01
N ASP A 13 -6.13 3.05 -16.14
CA ASP A 13 -6.10 4.50 -16.41
C ASP A 13 -7.39 5.21 -15.94
N ASN A 14 -8.42 4.48 -15.48
CA ASN A 14 -9.69 5.09 -15.06
C ASN A 14 -9.59 5.63 -13.62
N ARG A 15 -9.66 6.96 -13.48
CA ARG A 15 -9.54 7.67 -12.20
C ARG A 15 -10.54 7.18 -11.14
N ILE A 16 -11.82 7.05 -11.51
CA ILE A 16 -12.88 6.65 -10.56
C ILE A 16 -12.66 5.21 -10.13
N PHE A 17 -12.35 4.32 -11.07
CA PHE A 17 -12.09 2.92 -10.78
C PHE A 17 -10.91 2.75 -9.81
N CYS A 18 -9.77 3.40 -10.07
CA CYS A 18 -8.62 3.35 -9.17
C CYS A 18 -8.93 3.90 -7.78
N MET A 19 -9.73 4.98 -7.69
CA MET A 19 -10.14 5.58 -6.44
C MET A 19 -11.06 4.67 -5.62
N VAL A 20 -12.07 4.06 -6.26
CA VAL A 20 -12.97 3.09 -5.62
C VAL A 20 -12.16 1.93 -5.06
N TRP A 21 -11.23 1.37 -5.84
CA TRP A 21 -10.37 0.28 -5.36
C TRP A 21 -9.42 0.71 -4.24
N LEU A 22 -8.95 1.96 -4.22
CA LEU A 22 -8.16 2.46 -3.11
C LEU A 22 -8.98 2.49 -1.81
N PHE A 23 -10.22 3.00 -1.86
CA PHE A 23 -11.11 3.05 -0.70
C PHE A 23 -11.58 1.67 -0.26
N LEU A 24 -11.91 0.77 -1.19
CA LEU A 24 -12.26 -0.61 -0.87
C LEU A 24 -11.08 -1.34 -0.23
N GLY A 25 -9.87 -1.18 -0.78
CA GLY A 25 -8.64 -1.73 -0.18
C GLY A 25 -8.40 -1.17 1.23
N ALA A 26 -8.48 0.16 1.39
CA ALA A 26 -8.30 0.81 2.68
C ALA A 26 -9.33 0.33 3.72
N GLY A 27 -10.61 0.32 3.35
CA GLY A 27 -11.70 -0.14 4.22
C GLY A 27 -11.55 -1.61 4.60
N PHE A 28 -11.29 -2.49 3.63
CA PHE A 28 -11.18 -3.92 3.88
C PHE A 28 -9.96 -4.27 4.74
N ILE A 29 -8.78 -3.70 4.45
CA ILE A 29 -7.56 -3.97 5.23
C ILE A 29 -7.71 -3.47 6.66
N THR A 30 -8.28 -2.28 6.83
CA THR A 30 -8.55 -1.70 8.16
C THR A 30 -9.54 -2.53 8.94
N TRP A 31 -10.65 -2.94 8.31
CA TRP A 31 -11.66 -3.78 8.93
C TRP A 31 -11.10 -5.15 9.34
N PHE A 32 -10.32 -5.78 8.46
CA PHE A 32 -9.66 -7.05 8.75
C PHE A 32 -8.69 -6.94 9.93
N GLY A 33 -7.83 -5.91 9.95
CA GLY A 33 -6.92 -5.65 11.07
C GLY A 33 -7.64 -5.26 12.37
N ALA A 34 -8.91 -4.83 12.27
CA ALA A 34 -9.76 -4.50 13.41
C ALA A 34 -10.62 -5.68 13.90
N LEU A 35 -10.46 -6.89 13.34
CA LEU A 35 -11.22 -8.06 13.79
C LEU A 35 -10.85 -8.39 15.25
N LYS A 36 -11.89 -8.64 16.06
CA LYS A 36 -11.71 -9.32 17.34
C LYS A 36 -11.48 -10.79 17.04
N VAL A 37 -10.45 -11.40 17.62
CA VAL A 37 -10.12 -12.79 17.36
C VAL A 37 -9.90 -13.54 18.67
N THR A 38 -10.43 -14.76 18.73
CA THR A 38 -10.12 -15.70 19.80
C THR A 38 -8.95 -16.57 19.34
N TYR A 39 -7.84 -16.46 20.06
CA TYR A 39 -6.58 -17.11 19.73
C TYR A 39 -5.98 -17.71 20.99
N LEU A 40 -5.58 -18.98 20.93
CA LEU A 40 -5.07 -19.75 22.09
C LEU A 40 -5.97 -19.62 23.35
N GLY A 41 -7.30 -19.64 23.15
CA GLY A 41 -8.29 -19.55 24.23
C GLY A 41 -8.55 -18.14 24.79
N VAL A 42 -7.84 -17.11 24.31
CA VAL A 42 -8.02 -15.71 24.75
C VAL A 42 -8.64 -14.88 23.63
N THR A 43 -9.66 -14.08 23.97
CA THR A 43 -10.26 -13.14 23.00
C THR A 43 -9.57 -11.80 23.06
N TYR A 44 -8.92 -11.44 21.96
CA TYR A 44 -8.19 -10.19 21.84
C TYR A 44 -9.08 -9.08 21.26
N PRO A 45 -8.94 -7.83 21.76
CA PRO A 45 -9.66 -6.70 21.20
C PRO A 45 -9.08 -6.28 19.85
N ARG A 46 -9.78 -5.34 19.19
CA ARG A 46 -9.44 -4.86 17.85
C ARG A 46 -8.02 -4.30 17.81
N PHE A 47 -7.31 -4.53 16.70
CA PHE A 47 -5.95 -4.03 16.45
C PHE A 47 -4.84 -4.51 17.41
N VAL A 48 -5.13 -5.46 18.31
CA VAL A 48 -4.09 -6.06 19.14
C VAL A 48 -3.31 -7.10 18.34
N LYS A 49 -4.01 -8.03 17.70
CA LYS A 49 -3.40 -9.10 16.92
C LYS A 49 -3.04 -8.66 15.52
N THR A 50 -1.92 -9.17 15.04
CA THR A 50 -1.37 -8.91 13.70
C THR A 50 -2.27 -9.49 12.62
N ALA A 51 -2.10 -9.00 11.38
CA ALA A 51 -2.83 -9.57 10.25
C ALA A 51 -2.52 -11.07 10.04
N SER A 52 -1.30 -11.50 10.41
CA SER A 52 -0.87 -12.90 10.32
C SER A 52 -1.55 -13.80 11.37
N VAL A 53 -1.73 -13.33 12.61
CA VAL A 53 -2.49 -14.08 13.63
C VAL A 53 -3.98 -14.13 13.28
N ILE A 54 -4.55 -13.01 12.83
CA ILE A 54 -5.95 -12.97 12.37
C ILE A 54 -6.15 -13.93 11.19
N ALA A 55 -5.15 -14.08 10.31
CA ALA A 55 -5.18 -15.02 9.19
C ALA A 55 -5.25 -16.49 9.61
N MET A 56 -4.72 -16.86 10.78
CA MET A 56 -4.84 -18.21 11.31
C MET A 56 -6.28 -18.53 11.72
N CYS A 57 -6.98 -17.56 12.31
CA CYS A 57 -8.40 -17.71 12.68
C CYS A 57 -9.33 -17.58 11.46
N HIS A 58 -8.98 -16.74 10.49
CA HIS A 58 -9.83 -16.39 9.35
C HIS A 58 -9.10 -16.50 8.00
N PRO A 59 -8.66 -17.71 7.58
CA PRO A 59 -7.82 -17.88 6.40
C PRO A 59 -8.50 -17.42 5.11
N LYS A 60 -9.81 -17.64 4.97
CA LYS A 60 -10.62 -17.19 3.81
C LYS A 60 -10.61 -15.67 3.66
N LEU A 61 -10.75 -14.94 4.77
CA LEU A 61 -10.70 -13.48 4.76
C LEU A 61 -9.30 -12.96 4.46
N TYR A 62 -8.26 -13.67 4.87
CA TYR A 62 -6.88 -13.31 4.54
C TYR A 62 -6.57 -13.43 3.04
N TYR A 63 -7.15 -14.41 2.32
CA TYR A 63 -7.05 -14.45 0.85
C TYR A 63 -7.61 -13.18 0.21
N LEU A 64 -8.81 -12.76 0.65
CA LEU A 64 -9.40 -11.51 0.17
C LEU A 64 -8.52 -10.32 0.54
N TRP A 65 -7.97 -10.30 1.75
CA TRP A 65 -7.07 -9.24 2.21
C TRP A 65 -5.89 -9.04 1.27
N ILE A 66 -5.22 -10.12 0.86
CA ILE A 66 -4.10 -10.09 -0.09
C ILE A 66 -4.57 -9.57 -1.46
N ILE A 67 -5.70 -10.08 -1.98
CA ILE A 67 -6.23 -9.67 -3.30
C ILE A 67 -6.57 -8.18 -3.33
N PHE A 68 -7.33 -7.69 -2.34
CA PHE A 68 -7.72 -6.29 -2.25
C PHE A 68 -6.50 -5.38 -2.11
N MET A 69 -5.52 -5.79 -1.30
CA MET A 69 -4.31 -5.03 -1.10
C MET A 69 -3.44 -4.95 -2.35
N ILE A 70 -3.18 -6.07 -3.03
CA ILE A 70 -2.43 -6.09 -4.29
C ILE A 70 -3.17 -5.27 -5.36
N ALA A 71 -4.47 -5.46 -5.53
CA ALA A 71 -5.26 -4.75 -6.53
C ALA A 71 -5.24 -3.23 -6.29
N ALA A 72 -5.49 -2.79 -5.04
CA ALA A 72 -5.47 -1.39 -4.68
C ALA A 72 -4.09 -0.75 -4.90
N LEU A 73 -3.01 -1.40 -4.45
CA LEU A 73 -1.65 -0.90 -4.62
C LEU A 73 -1.25 -0.88 -6.10
N TRP A 74 -1.49 -1.96 -6.84
CA TRP A 74 -1.11 -2.06 -8.25
C TRP A 74 -1.82 -1.01 -9.09
N LEU A 75 -3.14 -0.87 -8.95
CA LEU A 75 -3.93 0.14 -9.68
C LEU A 75 -3.43 1.54 -9.38
N ASN A 76 -3.25 1.87 -8.10
CA ASN A 76 -2.95 3.24 -7.70
C ASN A 76 -1.49 3.65 -7.91
N ILE A 77 -0.53 2.75 -7.69
CA ILE A 77 0.89 3.03 -8.01
C ILE A 77 1.07 3.15 -9.52
N THR A 78 0.44 2.26 -10.30
CA THR A 78 0.49 2.31 -11.77
C THR A 78 -0.15 3.59 -12.31
N TYR A 79 -1.32 3.95 -11.79
CA TYR A 79 -2.00 5.21 -12.14
C TYR A 79 -1.11 6.41 -11.80
N MET A 80 -0.53 6.45 -10.59
CA MET A 80 0.37 7.50 -10.11
C MET A 80 1.57 7.66 -11.04
N TYR A 81 2.25 6.56 -11.38
CA TYR A 81 3.42 6.57 -12.23
C TYR A 81 3.11 7.13 -13.62
N ARG A 82 2.01 6.68 -14.24
CA ARG A 82 1.63 7.08 -15.59
C ARG A 82 1.22 8.55 -15.66
N HIS A 83 0.36 8.99 -14.74
CA HIS A 83 -0.19 10.35 -14.76
C HIS A 83 0.79 11.42 -14.29
N ASN A 84 1.89 11.02 -13.65
CA ASN A 84 3.00 11.90 -13.30
C ASN A 84 4.24 11.69 -14.18
N GLY A 85 4.16 10.87 -15.24
CA GLY A 85 5.27 10.66 -16.18
C GLY A 85 6.50 9.95 -15.60
N TYR A 86 6.35 9.23 -14.49
CA TYR A 86 7.44 8.45 -13.91
C TYR A 86 7.63 7.13 -14.66
N ARG A 87 8.82 6.92 -15.24
CA ARG A 87 9.16 5.74 -16.07
C ARG A 87 10.16 4.80 -15.42
N GLY A 88 10.56 5.06 -14.18
CA GLY A 88 11.57 4.27 -13.46
C GLY A 88 11.25 2.78 -13.42
N LYS A 89 12.21 1.94 -13.86
CA LYS A 89 12.06 0.48 -13.82
C LYS A 89 12.16 -0.05 -12.38
N ALA A 90 13.07 0.51 -11.58
CA ALA A 90 13.29 0.12 -10.20
C ALA A 90 12.01 0.14 -9.37
N GLY A 91 11.22 1.23 -9.43
CA GLY A 91 9.95 1.32 -8.70
C GLY A 91 8.91 0.26 -9.10
N ARG A 92 8.86 -0.13 -10.38
CA ARG A 92 7.99 -1.22 -10.84
C ARG A 92 8.49 -2.58 -10.36
N VAL A 93 9.80 -2.81 -10.42
CA VAL A 93 10.41 -4.05 -9.94
C VAL A 93 10.16 -4.23 -8.45
N THR A 94 10.41 -3.20 -7.63
CA THR A 94 10.16 -3.28 -6.19
C THR A 94 8.67 -3.50 -5.89
N MET A 95 7.75 -2.84 -6.60
CA MET A 95 6.32 -3.11 -6.44
C MET A 95 5.97 -4.60 -6.64
N TYR A 96 6.42 -5.21 -7.74
CA TYR A 96 6.12 -6.61 -8.03
C TYR A 96 6.85 -7.59 -7.09
N LEU A 97 8.07 -7.28 -6.65
CA LEU A 97 8.76 -8.05 -5.61
C LEU A 97 7.96 -8.01 -4.29
N GLY A 98 7.41 -6.86 -3.92
CA GLY A 98 6.53 -6.75 -2.76
C GLY A 98 5.31 -7.66 -2.89
N PHE A 99 4.66 -7.70 -4.05
CA PHE A 99 3.52 -8.60 -4.29
C PHE A 99 3.90 -10.08 -4.22
N ALA A 100 5.07 -10.45 -4.73
CA ALA A 100 5.57 -11.81 -4.57
C ALA A 100 5.78 -12.15 -3.09
N CYS A 101 6.37 -11.24 -2.31
CA CYS A 101 6.58 -11.44 -0.88
C CYS A 101 5.27 -11.63 -0.10
N ILE A 102 4.22 -10.86 -0.35
CA ILE A 102 2.94 -11.10 0.35
C ILE A 102 2.23 -12.37 -0.15
N ILE A 103 2.40 -12.77 -1.40
CA ILE A 103 1.88 -14.08 -1.83
C ILE A 103 2.60 -15.21 -1.06
N MET A 104 3.90 -15.06 -0.79
CA MET A 104 4.65 -16.02 0.02
C MET A 104 4.13 -16.15 1.46
N THR A 105 3.65 -15.08 2.09
CA THR A 105 3.06 -15.17 3.45
C THR A 105 1.79 -16.02 3.48
N LYS A 106 1.16 -16.25 2.32
CA LYS A 106 0.05 -17.18 2.22
C LYS A 106 0.47 -18.62 1.93
N ILE A 107 1.47 -18.80 1.07
CA ILE A 107 2.03 -20.12 0.74
C ILE A 107 2.66 -20.73 2.00
N ILE A 108 3.35 -19.90 2.79
CA ILE A 108 3.96 -20.26 4.07
C ILE A 108 3.24 -19.44 5.15
N PRO A 109 2.14 -19.97 5.73
CA PRO A 109 1.38 -19.27 6.75
C PRO A 109 2.17 -19.12 8.06
N HIS A 110 1.71 -18.20 8.91
CA HIS A 110 2.30 -17.97 10.23
C HIS A 110 2.09 -19.18 11.14
N GLU A 111 3.07 -19.42 12.00
CA GLU A 111 3.07 -20.46 13.03
C GLU A 111 3.57 -19.84 14.34
N ASP A 112 3.03 -20.31 15.48
CA ASP A 112 3.38 -19.80 16.82
C ASP A 112 4.77 -20.24 17.28
N GLU A 113 5.19 -21.44 16.88
CA GLU A 113 6.44 -22.02 17.32
C GLU A 113 7.60 -21.52 16.47
N PHE A 114 8.71 -21.19 17.13
CA PHE A 114 9.91 -20.73 16.43
C PHE A 114 10.44 -21.84 15.52
N ASN A 115 10.25 -21.66 14.21
CA ASN A 115 10.73 -22.57 13.19
C ASN A 115 11.00 -21.84 11.87
N TRP A 116 11.50 -22.58 10.87
CA TRP A 116 11.86 -21.99 9.58
C TRP A 116 10.67 -21.36 8.84
N ARG A 117 9.45 -21.89 9.01
CA ARG A 117 8.24 -21.34 8.37
C ARG A 117 7.87 -20.00 8.99
N MET A 118 7.93 -19.90 10.32
CA MET A 118 7.71 -18.65 11.03
C MET A 118 8.70 -17.57 10.56
N VAL A 119 9.99 -17.91 10.50
CA VAL A 119 11.04 -16.99 10.02
C VAL A 119 10.76 -16.55 8.57
N VAL A 120 10.49 -17.48 7.66
CA VAL A 120 10.20 -17.15 6.26
C VAL A 120 8.94 -16.29 6.12
N HIS A 121 7.89 -16.57 6.88
CA HIS A 121 6.67 -15.78 6.88
C HIS A 121 6.95 -14.34 7.32
N TRP A 122 7.62 -14.15 8.46
CA TRP A 122 7.94 -12.82 8.99
C TRP A 122 8.86 -12.04 8.06
N THR A 123 9.90 -12.68 7.53
CA THR A 123 10.79 -12.03 6.55
C THR A 123 10.03 -11.65 5.29
N SER A 124 9.11 -12.49 4.81
CA SER A 124 8.28 -12.18 3.64
C SER A 124 7.32 -11.02 3.89
N ALA A 125 6.68 -10.97 5.06
CA ALA A 125 5.79 -9.87 5.44
C ALA A 125 6.55 -8.54 5.55
N LEU A 126 7.73 -8.54 6.19
CA LEU A 126 8.58 -7.36 6.28
C LEU A 126 9.11 -6.92 4.91
N ALA A 127 9.58 -7.86 4.09
CA ALA A 127 10.06 -7.60 2.75
C ALA A 127 8.96 -7.01 1.86
N PHE A 128 7.71 -7.49 1.97
CA PHE A 128 6.55 -6.89 1.31
C PHE A 128 6.43 -5.40 1.66
N GLY A 129 6.44 -5.07 2.96
CA GLY A 129 6.35 -3.68 3.41
C GLY A 129 7.46 -2.81 2.85
N VAL A 130 8.71 -3.28 2.91
CA VAL A 130 9.90 -2.57 2.39
C VAL A 130 9.80 -2.35 0.89
N PHE A 131 9.51 -3.39 0.11
CA PHE A 131 9.49 -3.31 -1.35
C PHE A 131 8.32 -2.46 -1.88
N CYS A 132 7.13 -2.57 -1.27
CA CYS A 132 6.01 -1.71 -1.62
C CYS A 132 6.28 -0.24 -1.23
N ALA A 133 6.83 0.03 -0.04
CA ALA A 133 7.21 1.37 0.35
C ALA A 133 8.29 1.95 -0.59
N ALA A 134 9.29 1.15 -0.98
CA ALA A 134 10.34 1.54 -1.91
C ALA A 134 9.78 2.00 -3.26
N SER A 135 8.72 1.35 -3.78
CA SER A 135 8.08 1.78 -5.02
C SER A 135 7.52 3.22 -4.94
N ILE A 136 6.95 3.60 -3.80
CA ILE A 136 6.42 4.95 -3.58
C ILE A 136 7.56 5.93 -3.29
N VAL A 137 8.52 5.56 -2.44
CA VAL A 137 9.70 6.36 -2.10
C VAL A 137 10.51 6.72 -3.34
N LEU A 138 10.79 5.78 -4.24
CA LEU A 138 11.52 6.02 -5.48
C LEU A 138 10.79 7.00 -6.41
N PHE A 139 9.46 6.94 -6.44
CA PHE A 139 8.64 7.91 -7.17
C PHE A 139 8.73 9.30 -6.53
N LEU A 140 8.49 9.40 -5.22
CA LEU A 140 8.51 10.66 -4.48
C LEU A 140 9.90 11.33 -4.56
N ALA A 141 10.98 10.56 -4.42
CA ALA A 141 12.35 11.03 -4.55
C ALA A 141 12.72 11.48 -5.97
N ASN A 142 12.13 10.88 -7.00
CA ASN A 142 12.29 11.38 -8.36
C ASN A 142 11.56 12.71 -8.55
N LYS A 143 10.32 12.80 -8.04
CA LYS A 143 9.46 13.98 -8.22
C LYS A 143 9.73 15.14 -7.26
N SER A 144 10.44 14.90 -6.17
CA SER A 144 10.92 15.94 -5.25
C SER A 144 11.85 16.94 -5.93
N LYS A 145 12.57 16.51 -6.99
CA LYS A 145 13.41 17.37 -7.84
C LYS A 145 12.61 18.42 -8.60
N GLU A 146 11.33 18.14 -8.88
CA GLU A 146 10.44 19.02 -9.65
C GLU A 146 9.54 19.87 -8.75
N ASN A 147 9.12 19.35 -7.59
CA ASN A 147 8.22 20.05 -6.68
C ASN A 147 8.51 19.67 -5.21
N ARG A 148 8.81 20.69 -4.37
CA ARG A 148 9.09 20.53 -2.94
C ARG A 148 7.96 19.85 -2.15
N ARG A 149 6.70 19.89 -2.61
CA ARG A 149 5.61 19.16 -1.96
C ARG A 149 5.85 17.65 -1.96
N TYR A 150 6.40 17.09 -3.04
CA TYR A 150 6.80 15.68 -3.06
C TYR A 150 7.94 15.39 -2.08
N PHE A 151 8.85 16.35 -1.87
CA PHE A 151 9.93 16.22 -0.87
C PHE A 151 9.37 16.15 0.55
N TYR A 152 8.42 17.02 0.92
CA TYR A 152 7.81 16.97 2.24
C TYR A 152 7.02 15.67 2.46
N THR A 153 6.29 15.20 1.45
CA THR A 153 5.62 13.89 1.52
C THR A 153 6.61 12.74 1.66
N LEU A 154 7.75 12.79 0.95
CA LEU A 154 8.83 11.81 1.08
C LEU A 154 9.37 11.75 2.51
N LEU A 155 9.72 12.91 3.08
CA LEU A 155 10.24 12.97 4.45
C LEU A 155 9.21 12.48 5.47
N SER A 156 7.96 12.90 5.33
CA SER A 156 6.86 12.42 6.18
C SER A 156 6.68 10.90 6.07
N PHE A 157 6.76 10.33 4.87
CA PHE A 157 6.61 8.90 4.69
C PHE A 157 7.78 8.12 5.29
N ILE A 158 9.02 8.56 5.07
CA ILE A 158 10.21 7.97 5.70
C ILE A 158 10.11 8.03 7.22
N PHE A 159 9.66 9.16 7.77
CA PHE A 159 9.44 9.31 9.20
C PHE A 159 8.42 8.31 9.72
N VAL A 160 7.28 8.11 9.04
CA VAL A 160 6.30 7.11 9.46
C VAL A 160 6.87 5.69 9.41
N LEU A 161 7.64 5.33 8.37
CA LEU A 161 8.27 4.02 8.29
C LEU A 161 9.27 3.80 9.43
N ALA A 162 10.09 4.81 9.75
CA ALA A 162 11.05 4.75 10.86
C ALA A 162 10.34 4.66 12.21
N ALA A 163 9.32 5.50 12.44
CA ALA A 163 8.50 5.49 13.64
C ALA A 163 7.82 4.13 13.83
N MET A 164 7.29 3.53 12.77
CA MET A 164 6.71 2.20 12.83
C MET A 164 7.74 1.15 13.29
N ILE A 165 8.97 1.16 12.77
CA ILE A 165 10.01 0.21 13.21
C ILE A 165 10.30 0.38 14.70
N VAL A 166 10.45 1.61 15.18
CA VAL A 166 10.65 1.89 16.61
C VAL A 166 9.47 1.37 17.44
N LEU A 167 8.25 1.64 17.00
CA LEU A 167 7.04 1.18 17.67
C LEU A 167 6.92 -0.35 17.70
N LEU A 168 7.30 -1.05 16.62
CA LEU A 168 7.33 -2.52 16.60
C LEU A 168 8.36 -3.07 17.59
N ILE A 169 9.52 -2.43 17.74
CA ILE A 169 10.53 -2.84 18.73
C ILE A 169 9.99 -2.66 20.16
N LEU A 170 9.28 -1.56 20.43
CA LEU A 170 8.77 -1.24 21.76
C LEU A 170 7.56 -2.11 22.16
N PHE A 171 6.61 -2.31 21.24
CA PHE A 171 5.33 -2.96 21.52
C PHE A 171 5.27 -4.43 21.08
N LYS A 172 6.29 -4.91 20.35
CA LYS A 172 6.47 -6.28 19.82
C LYS A 172 5.39 -6.73 18.84
N GLU A 173 4.15 -6.82 19.30
CA GLU A 173 3.01 -7.29 18.54
C GLU A 173 1.87 -6.27 18.64
N ASN A 174 1.53 -5.65 17.51
CA ASN A 174 0.39 -4.74 17.45
C ASN A 174 -0.12 -4.60 16.01
N GLY A 175 -1.35 -5.05 15.78
CA GLY A 175 -1.98 -5.01 14.45
C GLY A 175 -2.15 -3.60 13.88
N ALA A 176 -2.41 -2.58 14.71
CA ALA A 176 -2.47 -1.20 14.22
C ALA A 176 -1.09 -0.72 13.74
N ILE A 177 -0.04 -0.97 14.54
CA ILE A 177 1.32 -0.53 14.20
C ILE A 177 1.78 -1.17 12.89
N GLU A 178 1.55 -2.47 12.69
CA GLU A 178 1.89 -3.16 11.44
C GLU A 178 1.11 -2.64 10.21
N THR A 179 -0.09 -2.09 10.42
CA THR A 179 -0.92 -1.57 9.33
C THR A 179 -0.57 -0.12 8.95
N LEU A 180 0.12 0.63 9.83
CA LEU A 180 0.48 2.03 9.60
C LEU A 180 1.15 2.30 8.24
N PRO A 181 2.14 1.52 7.76
CA PRO A 181 2.74 1.76 6.45
C PRO A 181 1.75 1.67 5.29
N ILE A 182 0.80 0.72 5.37
CA ILE A 182 -0.21 0.52 4.33
C ILE A 182 -1.19 1.71 4.34
N TRP A 183 -1.64 2.14 5.51
CA TRP A 183 -2.48 3.34 5.64
C TRP A 183 -1.78 4.58 5.09
N SER A 184 -0.53 4.81 5.46
CA SER A 184 0.24 5.94 4.94
C SER A 184 0.45 5.85 3.43
N ALA A 185 0.74 4.66 2.89
CA ALA A 185 0.82 4.46 1.45
C ALA A 185 -0.50 4.81 0.76
N TYR A 186 -1.65 4.39 1.30
CA TYR A 186 -2.96 4.73 0.75
C TYR A 186 -3.29 6.21 0.81
N VAL A 187 -2.96 6.89 1.91
CA VAL A 187 -3.09 8.35 2.00
C VAL A 187 -2.23 9.03 0.94
N ILE A 188 -0.96 8.63 0.80
CA ILE A 188 -0.06 9.22 -0.20
C ILE A 188 -0.58 8.99 -1.62
N LEU A 189 -1.03 7.78 -1.94
CA LEU A 189 -1.60 7.44 -3.23
C LEU A 189 -2.87 8.25 -3.50
N TYR A 190 -3.73 8.45 -2.50
CA TYR A 190 -4.91 9.30 -2.62
C TYR A 190 -4.52 10.74 -2.94
N LEU A 191 -3.59 11.31 -2.16
CA LEU A 191 -3.09 12.66 -2.36
C LEU A 191 -2.46 12.82 -3.76
N ALA A 192 -1.67 11.86 -4.21
CA ALA A 192 -0.96 11.90 -5.48
C ALA A 192 -1.87 11.74 -6.69
N ASN A 193 -2.89 10.88 -6.59
CA ASN A 193 -3.73 10.52 -7.73
C ASN A 193 -5.01 11.33 -7.85
N PHE A 194 -5.61 11.70 -6.72
CA PHE A 194 -6.99 12.18 -6.69
C PHE A 194 -7.13 13.61 -6.19
N THR A 195 -6.06 14.23 -5.68
CA THR A 195 -6.07 15.62 -5.23
C THR A 195 -5.22 16.53 -6.11
N GLY A 196 -5.40 17.85 -5.96
CA GLY A 196 -4.56 18.87 -6.59
C GLY A 196 -3.25 19.16 -5.84
N LEU A 197 -2.94 18.42 -4.77
CA LEU A 197 -1.87 18.78 -3.82
C LEU A 197 -0.51 18.98 -4.50
N TYR A 198 -0.17 18.18 -5.50
CA TYR A 198 1.15 18.24 -6.15
C TYR A 198 1.15 19.00 -7.48
N LYS A 199 0.02 19.57 -7.91
CA LYS A 199 -0.03 20.41 -9.12
C LYS A 199 0.67 21.75 -8.83
N SER A 200 1.58 22.16 -9.72
CA SER A 200 2.18 23.49 -9.68
C SER A 200 1.13 24.57 -9.99
N LYS A 201 1.26 25.77 -9.39
CA LYS A 201 0.33 26.91 -9.62
C LYS A 201 0.21 27.27 -11.12
N ALA A 202 1.26 27.07 -11.91
CA ALA A 202 1.24 27.31 -13.37
C ALA A 202 0.37 26.32 -14.16
N ALA A 203 0.14 25.10 -13.64
CA ALA A 203 -0.75 24.11 -14.25
C ALA A 203 -2.22 24.36 -13.93
N VAL A 204 -2.51 25.08 -12.84
CA VAL A 204 -3.87 25.50 -12.46
C VAL A 204 -4.37 26.62 -13.36
N GLN A 205 -3.49 27.51 -13.82
CA GLN A 205 -3.82 28.59 -14.76
C GLN A 205 -3.98 28.12 -16.23
N LYS A 206 -3.55 26.91 -16.57
CA LYS A 206 -3.74 26.29 -17.91
C LYS A 206 -4.96 25.37 -17.99
N ALA A 207 -5.70 25.17 -16.91
CA ALA A 207 -7.01 24.55 -17.00
C ALA A 207 -7.98 25.57 -17.64
N PRO A 208 -8.67 25.25 -18.74
CA PRO A 208 -9.68 26.15 -19.26
C PRO A 208 -10.76 26.31 -18.19
N ALA A 209 -11.08 27.57 -17.87
CA ALA A 209 -12.33 27.89 -17.20
C ALA A 209 -13.48 27.46 -18.12
N GLY A 210 -14.40 26.62 -17.62
CA GLY A 210 -15.60 26.15 -18.32
C GLY A 210 -15.44 24.75 -18.94
N LYS A 211 -16.37 23.82 -18.76
CA LYS A 211 -17.83 24.00 -18.74
C LYS A 211 -18.47 23.27 -17.55
N GLU A 212 -19.14 24.04 -16.70
CA GLU A 212 -20.37 23.59 -16.05
C GLU A 212 -21.48 23.62 -17.11
N THR A 213 -22.00 22.44 -17.45
CA THR A 213 -23.38 22.17 -17.90
C THR A 213 -23.59 20.66 -17.77
#